data_AF-A0A5N6REQ9-F1
#
_entry.id   AF-A0A5N6REQ9-F1
#
_cell.length_a   1.000
_cell.length_b   1.000
_cell.length_c   1.000
_cell.angle_alpha   90.00
_cell.angle_beta   90.00
_cell.angle_gamma   90.00
#
_symmetry.space_group_name_H-M   'P 1'
#
loop_
_entity.id
_entity.type
_entity.pdbx_description
1 polymer ?
#
loop_
_entity_poly.entity_id
_entity_poly.type
_entity_poly.pdbx_seq_one_letter_code
_entity_poly.pdbx_strand_id
1 'polypeptide(L)'
;MPHHLRPKKYPDFMEKPDKPTYESQSVTGKLFREVKDIASCSSPVSPFTREAANQYYDPCMEVDGFEDYINDAFDYKSKYDSKLGNLMDYYGIETEAEILNGNSLRNEARSWFNKGFSDSDSYSDVVYAIASAWYHVTYHCSYWGRSNERMDRAHFLRFPWCIWDKLIQIKKKALRKSSLEHHFSHGLNWD
;
A
#
# COMPACT_ATOMS: atom_id res chain seq x y z
N MET A 1 35.99 -26.98 6.42
CA MET A 1 36.31 -27.73 5.19
C MET A 1 37.80 -27.65 4.87
N PRO A 2 38.45 -28.79 4.56
CA PRO A 2 39.83 -28.84 4.10
C PRO A 2 40.06 -27.94 2.87
N HIS A 3 41.19 -27.23 2.83
CA HIS A 3 41.47 -26.24 1.77
C HIS A 3 41.50 -26.84 0.35
N HIS A 4 41.92 -28.10 0.23
CA HIS A 4 42.02 -28.81 -1.04
C HIS A 4 40.67 -29.26 -1.62
N LEU A 5 39.60 -29.30 -0.82
CA LEU A 5 38.24 -29.65 -1.26
C LEU A 5 37.40 -28.43 -1.64
N ARG A 6 37.96 -27.21 -1.51
CA ARG A 6 37.23 -25.99 -1.86
C ARG A 6 37.15 -25.85 -3.38
N PRO A 7 35.96 -25.59 -3.93
CA PRO A 7 35.82 -25.30 -5.35
C PRO A 7 36.69 -24.12 -5.77
N LYS A 8 37.46 -24.31 -6.85
CA LYS A 8 38.35 -23.28 -7.41
C LYS A 8 37.59 -22.20 -8.17
N LYS A 9 36.46 -22.56 -8.79
CA LYS A 9 35.53 -21.66 -9.48
C LYS A 9 34.11 -21.94 -9.02
N TYR A 10 33.27 -20.93 -8.99
CA TYR A 10 31.86 -21.03 -8.62
C TYR A 10 30.96 -20.83 -9.84
N PRO A 11 29.73 -21.36 -9.83
CA PRO A 11 28.74 -21.03 -10.85
C PRO A 11 28.40 -19.54 -10.84
N ASP A 12 28.19 -18.96 -12.02
CA ASP A 12 27.84 -17.54 -12.26
C ASP A 12 26.65 -17.07 -11.41
N PHE A 13 25.63 -17.91 -11.26
CA PHE A 13 24.45 -17.61 -10.46
C PHE A 13 24.69 -17.47 -8.94
N MET A 14 25.89 -17.79 -8.44
CA MET A 14 26.23 -17.60 -7.01
C MET A 14 26.75 -16.20 -6.67
N GLU A 15 27.02 -15.36 -7.68
CA GLU A 15 27.37 -13.93 -7.55
C GLU A 15 28.41 -13.61 -6.46
N LYS A 16 29.51 -14.38 -6.41
CA LYS A 16 30.60 -14.12 -5.47
C LYS A 16 31.60 -13.13 -6.09
N PRO A 17 31.65 -11.85 -5.66
CA PRO A 17 32.48 -10.82 -6.30
C PRO A 17 33.99 -11.07 -6.14
N ASP A 18 34.35 -11.75 -5.06
CA ASP A 18 35.71 -12.05 -4.61
C ASP A 18 36.25 -13.39 -5.15
N LYS A 19 35.48 -14.11 -5.98
CA LYS A 19 35.86 -15.45 -6.46
C LYS A 19 35.68 -15.60 -7.96
N PRO A 20 36.53 -16.39 -8.63
CA PRO A 20 36.38 -16.65 -10.06
C PRO A 20 35.14 -17.50 -10.33
N THR A 21 34.43 -17.14 -11.39
CA THR A 21 33.12 -17.70 -11.74
C THR A 21 33.15 -18.36 -13.13
N TYR A 22 32.20 -19.25 -13.41
CA TYR A 22 32.00 -19.86 -14.74
C TYR A 22 30.51 -19.87 -15.10
N GLU A 23 30.20 -19.80 -16.39
CA GLU A 23 28.82 -19.86 -16.87
C GLU A 23 28.23 -21.27 -16.70
N SER A 24 27.23 -21.43 -15.85
CA SER A 24 26.57 -22.72 -15.64
C SER A 24 25.63 -23.07 -16.80
N GLN A 25 25.73 -24.28 -17.33
CA GLN A 25 24.81 -24.82 -18.36
C GLN A 25 23.56 -25.50 -17.76
N SER A 26 23.44 -25.55 -16.43
CA SER A 26 22.25 -26.06 -15.75
C SER A 26 21.03 -25.18 -15.98
N VAL A 27 19.83 -25.75 -15.78
CA VAL A 27 18.56 -25.00 -15.84
C VAL A 27 18.61 -23.77 -14.92
N THR A 28 19.18 -23.90 -13.72
CA THR A 28 19.35 -22.80 -12.75
C THR A 28 20.23 -21.68 -13.29
N GLY A 29 21.35 -22.01 -13.96
CA GLY A 29 22.24 -21.00 -14.54
C GLY A 29 21.58 -20.26 -15.70
N LYS A 30 20.89 -21.00 -16.58
CA LYS A 30 20.12 -20.42 -17.69
C LYS A 30 19.05 -19.47 -17.17
N LEU A 31 18.23 -19.92 -16.22
CA LEU A 31 17.19 -19.11 -15.60
C LEU A 31 17.77 -17.87 -14.92
N PHE A 32 18.87 -18.02 -14.18
CA PHE A 32 19.54 -16.89 -13.54
C PHE A 32 19.90 -15.80 -14.56
N ARG A 33 20.52 -16.15 -15.69
CA ARG A 33 20.89 -15.17 -16.72
C ARG A 33 19.68 -14.50 -17.37
N GLU A 34 18.64 -15.29 -17.70
CA GLU A 34 17.39 -14.77 -18.26
C GLU A 34 16.67 -13.81 -17.30
N VAL A 35 16.74 -14.06 -15.99
CA VAL A 35 16.04 -13.27 -14.96
C VAL A 35 16.91 -12.16 -14.38
N LYS A 36 18.24 -12.23 -14.51
CA LYS A 36 19.17 -11.24 -13.93
C LYS A 36 18.87 -9.81 -14.41
N ASP A 37 18.60 -9.68 -15.70
CA ASP A 37 18.25 -8.40 -16.30
C ASP A 37 16.79 -8.00 -16.01
N ILE A 38 15.90 -8.97 -15.82
CA ILE A 38 14.51 -8.74 -15.38
C ILE A 38 14.48 -8.21 -13.94
N ALA A 39 15.32 -8.73 -13.04
CA ALA A 39 15.42 -8.25 -11.67
C ALA A 39 15.97 -6.81 -11.62
N SER A 40 16.94 -6.46 -12.48
CA SER A 40 17.39 -5.08 -12.69
C SER A 40 16.35 -4.18 -13.36
N CYS A 41 15.40 -4.77 -14.11
CA CYS A 41 14.21 -4.14 -14.63
C CYS A 41 12.96 -4.42 -13.78
N SER A 42 13.12 -4.67 -12.46
CA SER A 42 12.08 -4.34 -11.50
C SER A 42 11.78 -2.87 -11.71
N SER A 43 10.82 -2.62 -12.59
CA SER A 43 10.52 -1.30 -13.10
C SER A 43 10.36 -0.42 -11.87
N PRO A 44 11.03 0.74 -11.76
CA PRO A 44 10.74 1.63 -10.67
C PRO A 44 9.25 1.87 -10.74
N VAL A 45 8.49 1.26 -9.82
CA VAL A 45 7.07 1.53 -9.68
C VAL A 45 7.06 3.02 -9.52
N SER A 46 6.51 3.73 -10.52
CA SER A 46 6.54 5.18 -10.52
C SER A 46 6.07 5.63 -9.14
N PRO A 47 6.91 6.34 -8.37
CA PRO A 47 6.56 6.66 -6.99
C PRO A 47 5.25 7.42 -7.04
N PHE A 48 4.35 7.12 -6.10
CA PHE A 48 3.09 7.84 -6.03
C PHE A 48 3.39 9.33 -5.78
N THR A 49 3.22 10.15 -6.81
CA THR A 49 3.51 11.59 -6.75
C THR A 49 2.28 12.37 -6.28
N ARG A 50 2.50 13.61 -5.83
CA ARG A 50 1.40 14.51 -5.47
C ARG A 50 0.47 14.78 -6.66
N GLU A 51 1.02 14.83 -7.86
CA GLU A 51 0.28 15.02 -9.11
C GLU A 51 -0.60 13.79 -9.40
N ALA A 52 -0.06 12.58 -9.21
CA ALA A 52 -0.83 11.34 -9.32
C ALA A 52 -1.96 11.29 -8.28
N ALA A 53 -1.69 11.70 -7.03
CA ALA A 53 -2.71 11.82 -6.00
C ALA A 53 -3.84 12.75 -6.44
N ASN A 54 -3.50 13.91 -7.02
CA ASN A 54 -4.50 14.87 -7.48
C ASN A 54 -5.32 14.36 -8.69
N GLN A 55 -4.70 13.58 -9.58
CA GLN A 55 -5.36 13.06 -10.78
C GLN A 55 -6.27 11.86 -10.51
N TYR A 56 -5.87 10.97 -9.59
CA TYR A 56 -6.51 9.67 -9.38
C TYR A 56 -7.31 9.59 -8.07
N TYR A 57 -7.40 10.67 -7.30
CA TYR A 57 -8.27 10.71 -6.14
C TYR A 57 -9.73 10.50 -6.56
N ASP A 58 -10.47 9.70 -5.80
CA ASP A 58 -11.87 9.41 -6.07
C ASP A 58 -12.76 10.07 -5.01
N PRO A 59 -13.36 11.24 -5.28
CA PRO A 59 -14.19 11.96 -4.32
C PRO A 59 -15.41 11.16 -3.84
N CYS A 60 -15.87 10.16 -4.60
CA CYS A 60 -17.02 9.34 -4.16
C CYS A 60 -16.68 8.37 -3.01
N MET A 61 -15.41 8.31 -2.63
CA MET A 61 -14.95 7.63 -1.43
C MET A 61 -15.17 8.46 -0.15
N GLU A 62 -15.56 9.74 -0.29
CA GLU A 62 -15.88 10.63 0.82
C GLU A 62 -17.33 10.43 1.28
N VAL A 63 -17.50 10.22 2.58
CA VAL A 63 -18.80 10.01 3.23
C VAL A 63 -19.02 11.11 4.26
N ASP A 64 -20.26 11.59 4.38
CA ASP A 64 -20.63 12.63 5.33
C ASP A 64 -20.11 12.35 6.76
N GLY A 65 -19.51 13.37 7.38
CA GLY A 65 -18.93 13.30 8.73
C GLY A 65 -17.55 12.64 8.82
N PHE A 66 -16.87 12.38 7.69
CA PHE A 66 -15.52 11.82 7.72
C PHE A 66 -14.48 12.80 8.27
N GLU A 67 -14.74 14.10 8.15
CA GLU A 67 -13.84 15.17 8.56
C GLU A 67 -13.53 15.13 10.06
N ASP A 68 -14.51 14.71 10.86
CA ASP A 68 -14.38 14.56 12.32
C ASP A 68 -13.30 13.53 12.70
N TYR A 69 -12.98 12.60 11.80
CA TYR A 69 -12.03 11.50 12.03
C TYR A 69 -10.69 11.67 11.31
N ILE A 70 -10.47 12.80 10.61
CA ILE A 70 -9.23 13.05 9.86
C ILE A 70 -8.00 13.03 10.76
N ASN A 71 -8.07 13.65 11.94
CA ASN A 71 -6.92 13.72 12.86
C ASN A 71 -6.54 12.33 13.37
N ASP A 72 -7.52 11.56 13.83
CA ASP A 72 -7.31 10.17 14.27
C ASP A 72 -6.76 9.31 13.13
N ALA A 73 -7.33 9.44 11.93
CA ALA A 73 -6.87 8.73 10.75
C ALA A 73 -5.41 9.06 10.41
N PHE A 74 -5.03 10.33 10.51
CA PHE A 74 -3.66 10.79 10.28
C PHE A 74 -2.68 10.25 11.32
N ASP A 75 -3.07 10.20 12.60
CA ASP A 75 -2.27 9.62 13.67
C ASP A 75 -2.05 8.11 13.45
N TYR A 76 -3.11 7.37 13.10
CA TYR A 76 -3.00 5.95 12.76
C TYR A 76 -2.16 5.70 11.52
N LYS A 77 -2.27 6.55 10.49
CA LYS A 77 -1.42 6.50 9.29
C LYS A 77 0.04 6.71 9.63
N SER A 78 0.34 7.75 10.41
CA SER A 78 1.72 8.07 10.83
C SER A 78 2.34 6.94 11.66
N LYS A 79 1.53 6.32 12.54
CA LYS A 79 1.94 5.15 13.33
C LYS A 79 2.19 3.92 12.44
N TYR A 80 1.34 3.69 11.45
CA TYR A 80 1.51 2.61 10.48
C TYR A 80 2.80 2.80 9.67
N ASP A 81 3.00 3.98 9.10
CA ASP A 81 4.17 4.33 8.29
C ASP A 81 5.47 4.18 9.07
N SER A 82 5.50 4.66 10.32
CA SER A 82 6.67 4.54 11.19
C SER A 82 7.02 3.07 11.45
N LYS A 83 6.02 2.23 11.72
CA LYS A 83 6.24 0.79 11.96
C LYS A 83 6.70 0.07 10.71
N LEU A 84 6.09 0.37 9.57
CA LEU A 84 6.47 -0.20 8.28
C LEU A 84 7.90 0.21 7.95
N GLY A 85 8.23 1.49 8.12
CA GLY A 85 9.57 2.02 7.94
C GLY A 85 10.62 1.31 8.81
N ASN A 86 10.34 1.10 10.09
CA ASN A 86 11.27 0.38 10.97
C ASN A 86 11.50 -1.07 10.52
N LEU A 87 10.47 -1.73 9.96
CA LEU A 87 10.61 -3.07 9.40
C LEU A 87 11.42 -3.07 8.11
N MET A 88 11.27 -2.04 7.26
CA MET A 88 12.10 -1.83 6.06
C MET A 88 13.57 -1.74 6.43
N ASP A 89 13.89 -0.88 7.41
CA ASP A 89 15.26 -0.66 7.87
C ASP A 89 15.85 -1.93 8.48
N TYR A 90 15.05 -2.68 9.25
CA TYR A 90 15.51 -3.89 9.92
C TYR A 90 15.82 -5.04 8.95
N TYR A 91 14.98 -5.23 7.93
CA TYR A 91 15.14 -6.31 6.95
C TYR A 91 15.94 -5.89 5.71
N GLY A 92 16.31 -4.60 5.57
CA GLY A 92 16.95 -4.08 4.36
C GLY A 92 16.04 -4.13 3.14
N ILE A 93 14.73 -3.99 3.33
CA ILE A 93 13.72 -4.04 2.27
C ILE A 93 13.43 -2.63 1.77
N GLU A 94 13.42 -2.45 0.45
CA GLU A 94 13.28 -1.13 -0.17
C GLU A 94 11.82 -0.77 -0.52
N THR A 95 10.96 -1.78 -0.70
CA THR A 95 9.59 -1.55 -1.16
C THR A 95 8.55 -1.99 -0.15
N GLU A 96 7.44 -1.25 -0.09
CA GLU A 96 6.26 -1.67 0.70
C GLU A 96 5.85 -3.09 0.30
N ALA A 97 5.88 -3.40 -1.00
CA ALA A 97 5.48 -4.66 -1.64
C ALA A 97 6.17 -5.92 -1.08
N GLU A 98 7.42 -5.78 -0.63
CA GLU A 98 8.24 -6.90 -0.15
C GLU A 98 8.02 -7.23 1.33
N ILE A 99 7.61 -6.26 2.16
CA ILE A 99 7.32 -6.50 3.59
C ILE A 99 6.03 -7.30 3.80
N LEU A 100 5.20 -7.41 2.76
CA LEU A 100 3.80 -7.81 2.85
C LEU A 100 3.49 -9.29 3.07
N ASN A 101 4.48 -10.11 3.38
CA ASN A 101 4.16 -11.44 3.88
C ASN A 101 3.78 -11.42 5.37
N GLY A 102 3.95 -10.30 6.07
CA GLY A 102 3.55 -10.13 7.47
C GLY A 102 2.07 -9.76 7.64
N ASN A 103 1.21 -10.74 7.95
CA ASN A 103 -0.17 -10.49 8.40
C ASN A 103 -0.25 -9.57 9.64
N SER A 104 0.84 -9.41 10.39
CA SER A 104 0.91 -8.69 11.67
C SER A 104 0.52 -7.21 11.55
N LEU A 105 1.14 -6.43 10.66
CA LEU A 105 0.85 -5.00 10.52
C LEU A 105 -0.58 -4.74 10.07
N ARG A 106 -1.07 -5.52 9.10
CA ARG A 106 -2.44 -5.42 8.60
C ARG A 106 -3.45 -5.73 9.70
N ASN A 107 -3.20 -6.79 10.47
CA ASN A 107 -4.06 -7.18 11.59
C ASN A 107 -4.02 -6.14 12.72
N GLU A 108 -2.87 -5.53 12.97
CA GLU A 108 -2.73 -4.49 13.98
C GLU A 108 -3.48 -3.21 13.58
N ALA A 109 -3.31 -2.74 12.34
CA ALA A 109 -4.07 -1.59 11.83
C ALA A 109 -5.58 -1.84 11.89
N ARG A 110 -6.02 -3.05 11.52
CA ARG A 110 -7.43 -3.46 11.65
C ARG A 110 -7.91 -3.48 13.11
N SER A 111 -7.05 -3.82 14.07
CA SER A 111 -7.37 -3.76 15.49
C SER A 111 -7.59 -2.32 15.97
N TRP A 112 -6.74 -1.39 15.53
CA TRP A 112 -6.94 0.05 15.82
C TRP A 112 -8.27 0.55 15.25
N PHE A 113 -8.59 0.16 14.03
CA PHE A 113 -9.88 0.46 13.41
C PHE A 113 -11.03 -0.05 14.29
N ASN A 114 -11.06 -1.36 14.60
CA ASN A 114 -12.15 -1.96 15.38
C ASN A 114 -12.31 -1.39 16.80
N LYS A 115 -11.24 -0.87 17.41
CA LYS A 115 -11.28 -0.25 18.74
C LYS A 115 -12.06 1.07 18.75
N GLY A 116 -12.18 1.76 17.62
CA GLY A 116 -12.81 3.08 17.53
C GLY A 116 -14.34 3.09 17.70
N PHE A 117 -15.01 1.93 17.68
CA PHE A 117 -16.48 1.86 17.61
C PHE A 117 -17.10 0.64 18.32
N SER A 118 -16.39 0.02 19.26
CA SER A 118 -16.94 -1.08 20.06
C SER A 118 -18.10 -0.68 20.99
N ASP A 119 -18.41 0.62 21.12
CA ASP A 119 -19.31 1.17 22.16
C ASP A 119 -20.60 1.86 21.63
N SER A 120 -21.02 1.69 20.36
CA SER A 120 -22.15 2.45 19.78
C SER A 120 -23.12 1.63 18.92
N ASP A 121 -24.43 1.73 19.20
CA ASP A 121 -25.52 1.03 18.51
C ASP A 121 -25.97 1.69 17.17
N SER A 122 -25.42 2.86 16.80
CA SER A 122 -25.66 3.52 15.50
C SER A 122 -24.50 3.27 14.54
N TYR A 123 -24.38 2.01 14.10
CA TYR A 123 -23.11 1.35 13.78
C TYR A 123 -22.59 1.51 12.34
N SER A 124 -23.41 1.96 11.38
CA SER A 124 -23.04 1.86 9.96
C SER A 124 -22.33 3.10 9.42
N ASP A 125 -22.87 4.29 9.66
CA ASP A 125 -22.39 5.51 8.99
C ASP A 125 -21.07 6.01 9.58
N VAL A 126 -20.90 5.92 10.91
CA VAL A 126 -19.64 6.23 11.60
C VAL A 126 -18.48 5.37 11.08
N VAL A 127 -18.71 4.07 10.88
CA VAL A 127 -17.67 3.16 10.39
C VAL A 127 -17.25 3.51 8.96
N TYR A 128 -18.18 4.00 8.12
CA TYR A 128 -17.84 4.47 6.78
C TYR A 128 -17.18 5.85 6.80
N ALA A 129 -17.58 6.75 7.71
CA ALA A 129 -16.92 8.04 7.91
C ALA A 129 -15.44 7.83 8.31
N ILE A 130 -15.15 6.94 9.25
CA ILE A 130 -13.77 6.61 9.63
C ILE A 130 -13.01 5.96 8.48
N ALA A 131 -13.63 5.03 7.74
CA ALA A 131 -13.00 4.41 6.58
C ALA A 131 -12.69 5.43 5.46
N SER A 132 -13.60 6.38 5.24
CA SER A 132 -13.43 7.52 4.35
C SER A 132 -12.27 8.41 4.80
N ALA A 133 -12.17 8.74 6.09
CA ALA A 133 -11.05 9.51 6.63
C ALA A 133 -9.71 8.81 6.40
N TRP A 134 -9.64 7.49 6.61
CA TRP A 134 -8.42 6.70 6.33
C TRP A 134 -8.04 6.75 4.85
N TYR A 135 -9.02 6.62 3.96
CA TYR A 135 -8.81 6.79 2.52
C TYR A 135 -8.28 8.20 2.20
N HIS A 136 -8.92 9.24 2.73
CA HIS A 136 -8.58 10.64 2.47
C HIS A 136 -7.14 10.96 2.90
N VAL A 137 -6.74 10.65 4.13
CA VAL A 137 -5.37 10.93 4.62
C VAL A 137 -4.28 10.14 3.87
N THR A 138 -4.66 9.08 3.14
CA THR A 138 -3.73 8.28 2.35
C THR A 138 -3.65 8.74 0.91
N TYR A 139 -4.77 9.08 0.26
CA TYR A 139 -4.79 9.32 -1.19
C TYR A 139 -4.97 10.77 -1.58
N HIS A 140 -5.50 11.61 -0.70
CA HIS A 140 -5.76 12.99 -1.05
C HIS A 140 -4.46 13.78 -1.17
N CYS A 141 -4.34 14.60 -2.21
CA CYS A 141 -3.11 15.32 -2.55
C CYS A 141 -2.64 16.26 -1.44
N SER A 142 -3.56 16.77 -0.60
CA SER A 142 -3.21 17.64 0.54
C SER A 142 -2.42 16.90 1.63
N TYR A 143 -2.57 15.59 1.75
CA TYR A 143 -1.90 14.75 2.75
C TYR A 143 -0.67 14.01 2.21
N TRP A 144 -0.39 14.16 0.92
CA TRP A 144 0.79 13.57 0.30
C TRP A 144 2.06 14.02 1.03
N GLY A 145 2.86 13.05 1.48
CA GLY A 145 4.13 13.30 2.16
C GLY A 145 4.04 13.81 3.61
N ARG A 146 2.85 14.16 4.13
CA ARG A 146 2.71 14.75 5.48
C ARG A 146 3.05 13.77 6.61
N SER A 147 2.73 12.48 6.46
CA SER A 147 3.07 11.46 7.47
C SER A 147 4.55 11.08 7.46
N ASN A 148 5.27 11.41 6.36
CA ASN A 148 6.66 11.01 6.12
C ASN A 148 7.64 12.19 6.10
N GLU A 149 7.22 13.38 6.58
CA GLU A 149 7.96 14.65 6.46
C GLU A 149 9.40 14.59 7.05
N ARG A 150 9.70 13.58 7.87
CA ARG A 150 11.01 13.38 8.53
C ARG A 150 11.84 12.23 7.99
N MET A 151 11.33 11.43 7.05
CA MET A 151 11.92 10.13 6.72
C MET A 151 12.52 9.99 5.32
N ASP A 152 12.33 10.95 4.40
CA ASP A 152 12.75 10.83 2.98
C ASP A 152 12.30 9.49 2.34
N ARG A 153 11.09 9.04 2.70
CA ARG A 153 10.55 7.72 2.31
C ARG A 153 9.37 7.85 1.38
N ALA A 154 9.21 6.85 0.51
CA ALA A 154 8.08 6.69 -0.37
C ALA A 154 6.75 6.74 0.40
N HIS A 155 5.72 7.32 -0.22
CA HIS A 155 4.38 7.42 0.34
C HIS A 155 3.70 6.04 0.37
N PHE A 156 3.45 5.50 1.56
CA PHE A 156 2.85 4.16 1.72
C PHE A 156 1.36 4.18 1.47
N LEU A 157 0.89 3.27 0.62
CA LEU A 157 -0.49 3.27 0.11
C LEU A 157 -1.38 2.24 0.80
N ARG A 158 -0.84 1.23 1.50
CA ARG A 158 -1.66 0.09 1.95
C ARG A 158 -2.47 0.32 3.21
N PHE A 159 -2.25 1.43 3.90
CA PHE A 159 -2.90 1.70 5.18
C PHE A 159 -4.43 1.53 5.14
N PRO A 160 -5.20 2.15 4.22
CA PRO A 160 -6.66 1.98 4.18
C PRO A 160 -7.08 0.60 3.67
N TRP A 161 -6.22 -0.10 2.93
CA TRP A 161 -6.55 -1.42 2.39
C TRP A 161 -6.62 -2.51 3.47
N CYS A 162 -6.18 -2.24 4.70
CA CYS A 162 -6.48 -3.13 5.82
C CYS A 162 -7.99 -3.19 6.15
N ILE A 163 -8.79 -2.22 5.68
CA ILE A 163 -10.25 -2.10 5.83
C ILE A 163 -11.02 -2.00 4.50
N TRP A 164 -10.39 -2.34 3.37
CA TRP A 164 -11.00 -3.45 2.64
C TRP A 164 -12.48 -3.41 2.29
N ASP A 165 -13.18 -4.23 3.06
CA ASP A 165 -14.59 -4.52 3.02
C ASP A 165 -15.45 -3.26 3.23
N LYS A 166 -14.98 -2.27 3.99
CA LYS A 166 -15.69 -1.00 4.21
C LYS A 166 -15.53 -0.07 3.01
N LEU A 167 -14.33 0.05 2.46
CA LEU A 167 -14.06 0.83 1.24
C LEU A 167 -14.89 0.35 0.06
N ILE A 168 -15.00 -0.97 -0.13
CA ILE A 168 -15.86 -1.54 -1.18
C ILE A 168 -17.33 -1.19 -0.95
N GLN A 169 -17.80 -1.15 0.29
CA GLN A 169 -19.19 -0.81 0.61
C GLN A 169 -19.48 0.67 0.32
N ILE A 170 -18.55 1.57 0.64
CA ILE A 170 -18.63 3.00 0.28
C ILE A 170 -18.80 3.13 -1.24
N LYS A 171 -17.88 2.52 -2.00
CA LYS A 171 -17.92 2.59 -3.47
C LYS A 171 -19.23 2.02 -4.04
N LYS A 172 -19.74 0.92 -3.50
CA LYS A 172 -21.03 0.34 -3.91
C LYS A 172 -22.20 1.29 -3.65
N LYS A 173 -22.22 1.96 -2.48
CA LYS A 173 -23.27 2.95 -2.15
C LYS A 173 -23.19 4.16 -3.09
N ALA A 174 -21.99 4.66 -3.37
CA ALA A 174 -21.77 5.77 -4.29
C ALA A 174 -22.25 5.48 -5.71
N LEU A 175 -21.96 4.29 -6.25
CA LEU A 175 -22.43 3.86 -7.57
C LEU A 175 -23.96 3.78 -7.66
N ARG A 176 -24.61 3.30 -6.59
CA ARG A 176 -26.09 3.26 -6.52
C ARG A 176 -26.69 4.67 -6.51
N LYS A 177 -26.09 5.60 -5.75
CA LYS A 177 -26.54 6.99 -5.69
C LYS A 177 -26.43 7.67 -7.06
N SER A 178 -25.29 7.54 -7.73
CA SER A 178 -25.09 8.06 -9.08
C SER A 178 -26.08 7.49 -10.10
N SER A 179 -26.37 6.19 -10.04
CA SER A 179 -27.38 5.57 -10.91
C SER A 179 -28.77 6.16 -10.67
N LEU A 180 -29.16 6.38 -9.42
CA LEU A 180 -30.45 6.97 -9.08
C LEU A 180 -30.54 8.43 -9.54
N GLU A 181 -29.49 9.23 -9.31
CA GLU A 181 -29.41 10.63 -9.77
C GLU A 181 -29.55 10.72 -11.29
N HIS A 182 -28.88 9.84 -12.04
CA HIS A 182 -29.03 9.78 -13.50
C HIS A 182 -30.48 9.48 -13.93
N HIS A 183 -31.18 8.57 -13.24
CA HIS A 183 -32.59 8.29 -13.50
C HIS A 183 -33.51 9.48 -13.18
N PHE A 184 -33.24 10.22 -12.08
CA PHE A 184 -34.02 11.41 -11.71
C PHE A 184 -33.76 12.59 -12.64
N SER A 185 -32.52 12.82 -13.09
CA SER A 185 -32.19 13.91 -14.04
C SER A 185 -32.85 13.72 -15.41
N HIS A 186 -33.08 12.48 -15.85
CA HIS A 186 -33.81 12.20 -17.10
C HIS A 186 -35.33 12.26 -16.94
N GLY A 187 -35.85 12.18 -15.70
CA GLY A 187 -37.28 12.23 -15.39
C GLY A 187 -37.86 13.62 -15.13
N LEU A 188 -37.00 14.63 -14.93
CA LEU A 188 -37.39 16.03 -14.62
C LEU A 188 -37.30 16.98 -15.83
N ASN A 189 -37.06 16.47 -17.04
CA ASN A 189 -37.22 17.23 -18.28
C ASN A 189 -38.68 17.16 -18.76
N TRP A 190 -39.57 17.85 -18.06
CA TRP A 190 -40.91 18.21 -18.55
C TRP A 190 -41.22 19.64 -18.08
N ASP A 191 -40.75 20.60 -18.88
CA ASP A 191 -41.44 21.80 -19.40
C ASP A 191 -40.43 22.88 -19.82
#